data_AF-A0A376RDG0-F1
#
_entry.id   AF-A0A376RDG0-F1
#
_cell.length_a   1.000
_cell.length_b   1.000
_cell.length_c   1.000
_cell.angle_alpha   90.00
_cell.angle_beta   90.00
_cell.angle_gamma   90.00
#
_symmetry.space_group_name_H-M   'P 1'
#
loop_
_entity.id
_entity.type
_entity.pdbx_description
1 polymer ?
#
loop_
_entity_poly.entity_id
_entity_poly.type
_entity_poly.pdbx_seq_one_letter_code
_entity_poly.pdbx_strand_id
1 'polypeptide(L)'
;MRNARALHVGEAPNMVVCWGGHSINENEYLYARRVGNQLGLRELNICTGCGPGAMEAPMKGAAVGHAQQRYKDSRFIGMTEPSIIAAEPPNPLVNELIIMPDIEKRLEAFVRIAHGIIIFPGGVGTAEELLYLLGILMNPANKDQVLPLILTGPKESADYFRVLDEFVVHTLGENARRHYRIIIDDAAEVARQMKKSMPLVKENRRDTGDAYSFNWSMRIAPDLQMPFEPSHENMANLKLYPDQPVEVLAADLRRAFSGIVAGNVKEVGIRAIEEFGPYKINGDKEIMRRMDDLLQGFVAQHRMKLPGSAYIPCYEICT
;
A
#
# COMPACT_ATOMS: atom_id res chain seq x y z
N MET A 1 -10.36 8.95 12.79
CA MET A 1 -10.96 7.60 12.99
C MET A 1 -12.18 7.60 13.92
N ARG A 2 -12.04 7.65 15.26
CA ARG A 2 -13.21 7.58 16.18
C ARG A 2 -14.28 8.65 15.91
N ASN A 3 -13.88 9.91 15.73
CA ASN A 3 -14.80 11.01 15.44
C ASN A 3 -15.55 10.82 14.09
N ALA A 4 -14.87 10.24 13.09
CA ALA A 4 -15.46 9.87 11.80
C ALA A 4 -16.37 8.62 11.88
N ARG A 5 -16.62 8.08 13.08
CA ARG A 5 -17.45 6.89 13.34
C ARG A 5 -16.98 5.61 12.66
N ALA A 6 -15.76 5.57 12.13
CA ALA A 6 -15.21 4.42 11.41
C ALA A 6 -14.79 3.23 12.30
N LEU A 7 -14.82 3.37 13.63
CA LEU A 7 -14.41 2.34 14.58
C LEU A 7 -15.64 1.74 15.26
N HIS A 8 -16.17 0.67 14.69
CA HIS A 8 -17.36 -0.01 15.20
C HIS A 8 -17.01 -1.00 16.31
N VAL A 9 -17.67 -0.87 17.46
CA VAL A 9 -17.50 -1.81 18.58
C VAL A 9 -18.38 -3.05 18.34
N GLY A 10 -17.86 -4.24 18.64
CA GLY A 10 -18.60 -5.50 18.54
C GLY A 10 -18.64 -6.11 17.13
N GLU A 11 -18.08 -5.44 16.12
CA GLU A 11 -17.93 -6.00 14.77
C GLU A 11 -16.77 -7.00 14.76
N ALA A 12 -16.99 -8.19 14.18
CA ALA A 12 -15.91 -9.16 13.99
C ALA A 12 -14.95 -8.66 12.90
N PRO A 13 -13.65 -9.02 12.95
CA PRO A 13 -12.69 -8.69 11.90
C PRO A 13 -13.19 -8.99 10.48
N ASN A 14 -13.35 -7.95 9.67
CA ASN A 14 -13.84 -8.07 8.29
C ASN A 14 -13.31 -7.00 7.32
N MET A 15 -12.49 -6.06 7.79
CA MET A 15 -11.92 -4.98 6.96
C MET A 15 -10.66 -5.43 6.23
N VAL A 16 -10.70 -5.41 4.90
CA VAL A 16 -9.55 -5.69 4.03
C VAL A 16 -9.09 -4.39 3.39
N VAL A 17 -7.84 -4.00 3.63
CA VAL A 17 -7.22 -2.87 2.94
C VAL A 17 -6.76 -3.34 1.56
N CYS A 18 -7.09 -2.57 0.52
CA CYS A 18 -6.69 -2.83 -0.86
C CYS A 18 -5.82 -1.66 -1.36
N TRP A 19 -4.57 -1.97 -1.68
CA TRP A 19 -3.60 -1.06 -2.26
C TRP A 19 -3.25 -1.45 -3.70
N GLY A 20 -2.84 -0.49 -4.51
CA GLY A 20 -2.49 -0.70 -5.91
C GLY A 20 -2.45 0.60 -6.71
N GLY A 21 -2.09 0.51 -7.99
CA GLY A 21 -1.88 1.68 -8.83
C GLY A 21 -3.15 2.50 -9.10
N HIS A 22 -3.01 3.83 -9.09
CA HIS A 22 -4.00 4.75 -9.65
C HIS A 22 -4.06 4.66 -11.18
N SER A 23 -2.94 4.32 -11.84
CA SER A 23 -2.83 4.08 -13.28
C SER A 23 -2.53 2.60 -13.53
N ILE A 24 -3.54 1.88 -14.04
CA ILE A 24 -3.47 0.45 -14.36
C ILE A 24 -4.21 0.19 -15.67
N ASN A 25 -3.84 -0.90 -16.36
CA ASN A 25 -4.52 -1.30 -17.59
C ASN A 25 -5.88 -1.98 -17.31
N GLU A 26 -6.65 -2.24 -18.36
CA GLU A 26 -7.97 -2.84 -18.24
C GLU A 26 -7.95 -4.25 -17.60
N ASN A 27 -6.95 -5.09 -17.94
CA ASN A 27 -6.84 -6.44 -17.38
C ASN A 27 -6.61 -6.41 -15.86
N GLU A 28 -5.73 -5.53 -15.39
CA GLU A 28 -5.49 -5.31 -13.95
C GLU A 28 -6.73 -4.76 -13.25
N TYR A 29 -7.43 -3.80 -13.88
CA TYR A 29 -8.66 -3.23 -13.34
C TYR A 29 -9.76 -4.29 -13.20
N LEU A 30 -9.98 -5.10 -14.24
CA LEU A 30 -10.95 -6.19 -14.23
C LEU A 30 -10.58 -7.27 -13.20
N TYR A 31 -9.29 -7.56 -13.03
CA TYR A 31 -8.81 -8.48 -12.00
C TYR A 31 -9.10 -7.95 -10.59
N ALA A 32 -8.74 -6.70 -10.30
CA ALA A 32 -9.03 -6.06 -9.01
C ALA A 32 -10.54 -6.02 -8.71
N ARG A 33 -11.38 -5.77 -9.73
CA ARG A 33 -12.84 -5.87 -9.62
C ARG A 33 -13.30 -7.30 -9.33
N ARG A 34 -12.68 -8.31 -9.95
CA ARG A 34 -12.99 -9.72 -9.69
C ARG A 34 -12.62 -10.12 -8.25
N VAL A 35 -11.47 -9.69 -7.75
CA VAL A 35 -11.07 -9.87 -6.35
C VAL A 35 -12.07 -9.19 -5.42
N GLY A 36 -12.45 -7.94 -5.70
CA GLY A 36 -13.48 -7.22 -4.97
C GLY A 36 -14.81 -7.98 -4.87
N ASN A 37 -15.29 -8.53 -5.99
CA ASN A 37 -16.49 -9.37 -5.99
C ASN A 37 -16.32 -10.60 -5.09
N GLN A 38 -15.20 -11.30 -5.19
CA GLN A 38 -14.91 -12.46 -4.34
C GLN A 38 -14.81 -12.11 -2.85
N LEU A 39 -14.33 -10.92 -2.49
CA LEU A 39 -14.36 -10.40 -1.12
C LEU A 39 -15.80 -10.12 -0.66
N GLY A 40 -16.60 -9.46 -1.50
CA GLY A 40 -18.01 -9.17 -1.21
C GLY A 40 -18.85 -10.44 -1.02
N LEU A 41 -18.60 -11.48 -1.82
CA LEU A 41 -19.21 -12.81 -1.66
C LEU A 41 -18.89 -13.49 -0.31
N ARG A 42 -17.93 -12.97 0.44
CA ARG A 42 -17.48 -13.48 1.75
C ARG A 42 -17.77 -12.51 2.89
N GLU A 43 -18.60 -11.49 2.63
CA GLU A 43 -19.01 -10.47 3.60
C GLU A 43 -17.80 -9.73 4.21
N LEU A 44 -16.77 -9.50 3.39
CA LEU A 44 -15.62 -8.68 3.77
C LEU A 44 -15.81 -7.25 3.24
N ASN A 45 -15.44 -6.29 4.07
CA ASN A 45 -15.47 -4.86 3.76
C ASN A 45 -14.14 -4.40 3.17
N ILE A 46 -14.16 -3.26 2.48
CA ILE A 46 -12.99 -2.76 1.75
C ILE A 46 -12.59 -1.37 2.25
N CYS A 47 -11.30 -1.19 2.48
CA CYS A 47 -10.68 0.10 2.68
C CYS A 47 -9.63 0.37 1.59
N THR A 48 -9.64 1.55 0.96
CA THR A 48 -8.66 1.94 -0.07
C THR A 48 -8.19 3.39 0.10
N GLY A 49 -7.26 3.82 -0.76
CA GLY A 49 -6.80 5.21 -0.90
C GLY A 49 -7.74 6.17 -1.63
N CYS A 50 -9.00 5.79 -1.87
CA CYS A 50 -10.06 6.58 -2.52
C CYS A 50 -9.95 6.80 -4.04
N GLY A 51 -8.74 6.84 -4.61
CA GLY A 51 -8.50 7.22 -6.00
C GLY A 51 -9.01 6.26 -7.09
N PRO A 52 -8.62 6.48 -8.36
CA PRO A 52 -9.00 5.62 -9.48
C PRO A 52 -8.24 4.28 -9.50
N GLY A 53 -8.43 3.49 -10.56
CA GLY A 53 -7.66 2.27 -10.78
C GLY A 53 -7.94 1.20 -9.73
N ALA A 54 -6.88 0.68 -9.11
CA ALA A 54 -6.97 -0.38 -8.09
C ALA A 54 -7.61 0.09 -6.77
N MET A 55 -7.76 1.40 -6.56
CA MET A 55 -8.43 1.97 -5.38
C MET A 55 -9.96 2.05 -5.55
N GLU A 56 -10.47 1.93 -6.79
CA GLU A 56 -11.90 1.95 -7.13
C GLU A 56 -12.44 0.56 -7.49
N ALA A 57 -11.69 -0.20 -8.30
CA ALA A 57 -12.14 -1.45 -8.88
C ALA A 57 -12.63 -2.49 -7.83
N PRO A 58 -11.93 -2.71 -6.70
CA PRO A 58 -12.37 -3.66 -5.68
C PRO A 58 -13.72 -3.28 -5.08
N MET A 59 -14.01 -1.99 -4.86
CA MET A 59 -15.30 -1.53 -4.34
C MET A 59 -16.44 -1.81 -5.34
N LYS A 60 -16.21 -1.57 -6.64
CA LYS A 60 -17.17 -1.93 -7.71
C LYS A 60 -17.48 -3.42 -7.73
N GLY A 61 -16.48 -4.25 -7.46
CA GLY A 61 -16.64 -5.69 -7.35
C GLY A 61 -17.45 -6.07 -6.12
N ALA A 62 -17.04 -5.57 -4.95
CA ALA A 62 -17.63 -5.90 -3.67
C ALA A 62 -19.10 -5.51 -3.59
N ALA A 63 -19.51 -4.36 -4.15
CA ALA A 63 -20.92 -3.98 -4.20
C ALA A 63 -21.82 -5.06 -4.84
N VAL A 64 -21.35 -5.72 -5.90
CA VAL A 64 -22.06 -6.84 -6.54
C VAL A 64 -22.07 -8.07 -5.61
N GLY A 65 -20.92 -8.43 -5.05
CA GLY A 65 -20.79 -9.59 -4.16
C GLY A 65 -21.63 -9.45 -2.89
N HIS A 66 -21.62 -8.27 -2.25
CA HIS A 66 -22.45 -7.93 -1.10
C HIS A 66 -23.94 -8.01 -1.43
N ALA A 67 -24.36 -7.48 -2.59
CA ALA A 67 -25.75 -7.58 -3.04
C ALA A 67 -26.19 -9.04 -3.22
N GLN A 68 -25.33 -9.89 -3.80
CA GLN A 68 -25.58 -11.33 -3.97
C GLN A 68 -25.71 -12.06 -2.64
N GLN A 69 -24.92 -11.69 -1.63
CA GLN A 69 -25.01 -12.23 -0.26
C GLN A 69 -26.06 -11.55 0.62
N ARG A 70 -26.75 -10.52 0.09
CA ARG A 70 -27.68 -9.66 0.85
C ARG A 70 -27.02 -8.98 2.06
N TYR A 71 -25.70 -8.75 2.00
CA TYR A 71 -24.94 -8.04 3.03
C TYR A 71 -25.32 -6.56 3.02
N LYS A 72 -26.05 -6.11 4.04
CA LYS A 72 -26.68 -4.77 4.08
C LYS A 72 -25.72 -3.67 4.49
N ASP A 73 -24.83 -3.97 5.42
CA ASP A 73 -23.96 -2.99 6.06
C ASP A 73 -22.59 -2.96 5.37
N SER A 74 -22.61 -2.77 4.04
CA SER A 74 -21.39 -2.67 3.23
C SER A 74 -20.59 -1.44 3.66
N ARG A 75 -19.32 -1.63 4.02
CA ARG A 75 -18.40 -0.54 4.38
C ARG A 75 -17.31 -0.41 3.31
N PHE A 76 -17.32 0.74 2.65
CA PHE A 76 -16.33 1.15 1.65
C PHE A 76 -15.63 2.39 2.18
N ILE A 77 -14.56 2.15 2.93
CA ILE A 77 -13.78 3.19 3.58
C ILE A 77 -12.77 3.75 2.59
N GLY A 78 -12.83 5.05 2.36
CA GLY A 78 -11.79 5.79 1.66
C GLY A 78 -10.92 6.56 2.65
N MET A 79 -9.60 6.36 2.64
CA MET A 79 -8.65 7.21 3.37
C MET A 79 -7.80 8.05 2.42
N THR A 80 -7.84 9.36 2.61
CA THR A 80 -7.05 10.33 1.84
C THR A 80 -6.43 11.38 2.77
N GLU A 81 -5.68 12.32 2.24
CA GLU A 81 -5.09 13.45 2.97
C GLU A 81 -5.00 14.70 2.06
N PRO A 82 -4.89 15.92 2.60
CA PRO A 82 -5.01 17.16 1.82
C PRO A 82 -4.09 17.28 0.61
N SER A 83 -2.85 16.77 0.67
CA SER A 83 -1.86 16.95 -0.39
C SER A 83 -2.03 16.00 -1.59
N ILE A 84 -2.80 14.92 -1.43
CA ILE A 84 -3.03 13.91 -2.48
C ILE A 84 -4.48 13.89 -2.98
N ILE A 85 -5.46 14.40 -2.21
CA ILE A 85 -6.89 14.29 -2.54
C ILE A 85 -7.25 14.91 -3.91
N ALA A 86 -6.50 15.91 -4.37
CA ALA A 86 -6.72 16.50 -5.69
C ALA A 86 -6.22 15.59 -6.83
N ALA A 87 -5.13 14.86 -6.62
CA ALA A 87 -4.57 13.92 -7.59
C ALA A 87 -5.31 12.58 -7.60
N GLU A 88 -5.78 12.14 -6.42
CA GLU A 88 -6.48 10.88 -6.20
C GLU A 88 -7.83 11.14 -5.50
N PRO A 89 -8.81 11.75 -6.19
CA PRO A 89 -10.07 12.14 -5.59
C PRO A 89 -10.92 10.91 -5.22
N PRO A 90 -11.75 11.00 -4.18
CA PRO A 90 -12.62 9.89 -3.79
C PRO A 90 -13.62 9.50 -4.86
N ASN A 91 -13.60 8.23 -5.24
CA ASN A 91 -14.61 7.64 -6.11
C ASN A 91 -15.98 7.56 -5.41
N PRO A 92 -17.10 7.63 -6.15
CA PRO A 92 -18.45 7.75 -5.57
C PRO A 92 -18.97 6.48 -4.87
N LEU A 93 -18.23 5.36 -4.89
CA LEU A 93 -18.59 4.18 -4.09
C LEU A 93 -18.14 4.27 -2.64
N VAL A 94 -17.21 5.17 -2.32
CA VAL A 94 -16.81 5.43 -0.94
C VAL A 94 -18.02 5.93 -0.15
N ASN A 95 -18.39 5.19 0.89
CA ASN A 95 -19.49 5.57 1.79
C ASN A 95 -19.01 6.01 3.18
N GLU A 96 -17.73 5.81 3.49
CA GLU A 96 -17.05 6.32 4.68
C GLU A 96 -15.74 7.00 4.26
N LEU A 97 -15.76 8.31 4.02
CA LEU A 97 -14.56 9.08 3.69
C LEU A 97 -13.88 9.61 4.94
N ILE A 98 -12.56 9.44 5.03
CA ILE A 98 -11.73 9.94 6.13
C ILE A 98 -10.54 10.70 5.53
N ILE A 99 -10.41 11.96 5.93
CA ILE A 99 -9.28 12.81 5.57
C ILE A 99 -8.32 12.82 6.76
N MET A 100 -7.15 12.21 6.60
CA MET A 100 -6.08 12.21 7.60
C MET A 100 -5.21 13.46 7.43
N PRO A 101 -4.47 13.90 8.47
CA PRO A 101 -3.71 15.15 8.39
C PRO A 101 -2.53 15.12 7.42
N ASP A 102 -1.90 13.96 7.24
CA ASP A 102 -0.71 13.73 6.40
C ASP A 102 -0.62 12.26 5.95
N ILE A 103 0.35 11.97 5.09
CA ILE A 103 0.59 10.64 4.51
C ILE A 103 0.90 9.62 5.60
N GLU A 104 1.75 9.95 6.58
CA GLU A 104 2.15 9.02 7.62
C GLU A 104 0.99 8.61 8.51
N LYS A 105 0.12 9.56 8.87
CA LYS A 105 -1.11 9.26 9.61
C LYS A 105 -2.11 8.47 8.77
N ARG A 106 -2.16 8.70 7.45
CA ARG A 106 -2.94 7.86 6.51
C ARG A 106 -2.40 6.42 6.49
N LEU A 107 -1.09 6.23 6.37
CA LEU A 107 -0.44 4.92 6.39
C LEU A 107 -0.65 4.19 7.73
N GLU A 108 -0.49 4.89 8.85
CA GLU A 108 -0.78 4.32 10.17
C GLU A 108 -2.26 3.93 10.27
N ALA A 109 -3.18 4.79 9.83
CA ALA A 109 -4.61 4.48 9.86
C ALA A 109 -4.94 3.19 9.11
N PHE A 110 -4.39 2.97 7.90
CA PHE A 110 -4.56 1.73 7.15
C PHE A 110 -4.14 0.50 7.96
N VAL A 111 -2.91 0.49 8.49
CA VAL A 111 -2.38 -0.66 9.22
C VAL A 111 -3.16 -0.92 10.51
N ARG A 112 -3.62 0.13 11.19
CA ARG A 112 -4.38 0.01 12.43
C ARG A 112 -5.76 -0.59 12.22
N ILE A 113 -6.45 -0.28 11.12
CA ILE A 113 -7.80 -0.83 10.86
C ILE A 113 -7.81 -2.11 10.03
N ALA A 114 -6.68 -2.45 9.40
CA ALA A 114 -6.58 -3.65 8.59
C ALA A 114 -6.75 -4.91 9.45
N HIS A 115 -7.55 -5.84 8.95
CA HIS A 115 -7.53 -7.24 9.35
C HIS A 115 -6.88 -8.12 8.30
N GLY A 116 -6.63 -7.57 7.11
CA GLY A 116 -5.87 -8.17 6.02
C GLY A 116 -5.59 -7.13 4.95
N ILE A 117 -4.53 -7.33 4.19
CA ILE A 117 -4.06 -6.38 3.18
C ILE A 117 -3.84 -7.10 1.85
N ILE A 118 -4.46 -6.58 0.79
CA ILE A 118 -4.26 -7.02 -0.58
C ILE A 118 -3.52 -5.93 -1.33
N ILE A 119 -2.44 -6.29 -2.01
CA ILE A 119 -1.65 -5.38 -2.84
C ILE A 119 -1.71 -5.84 -4.30
N PHE A 120 -2.30 -5.00 -5.14
CA PHE A 120 -2.32 -5.14 -6.59
C PHE A 120 -1.10 -4.48 -7.23
N PRO A 121 -0.80 -4.72 -8.54
CA PRO A 121 0.22 -3.97 -9.24
C PRO A 121 -0.01 -2.46 -9.15
N GLY A 122 1.06 -1.72 -8.93
CA GLY A 122 1.05 -0.27 -8.81
C GLY A 122 2.42 0.35 -9.03
N GLY A 123 2.47 1.68 -8.96
CA GLY A 123 3.71 2.45 -9.09
C GLY A 123 4.37 2.72 -7.73
N VAL A 124 5.05 3.86 -7.65
CA VAL A 124 5.83 4.26 -6.47
C VAL A 124 5.03 4.39 -5.17
N GLY A 125 3.77 4.84 -5.22
CA GLY A 125 2.93 4.92 -4.02
C GLY A 125 2.58 3.54 -3.45
N THR A 126 2.35 2.55 -4.30
CA THR A 126 2.11 1.17 -3.85
C THR A 126 3.38 0.52 -3.30
N ALA A 127 4.55 0.84 -3.88
CA ALA A 127 5.83 0.41 -3.33
C ALA A 127 6.10 1.05 -1.96
N GLU A 128 5.77 2.33 -1.79
CA GLU A 128 5.83 3.03 -0.50
C GLU A 128 4.97 2.31 0.56
N GLU A 129 3.71 2.02 0.24
CA GLU A 129 2.78 1.32 1.13
C GLU A 129 3.28 -0.09 1.51
N LEU A 130 3.85 -0.84 0.56
CA LEU A 130 4.46 -2.15 0.82
C LEU A 130 5.67 -2.04 1.76
N LEU A 131 6.59 -1.11 1.49
CA LEU A 131 7.80 -0.93 2.31
C LEU A 131 7.47 -0.44 3.72
N TYR A 132 6.47 0.44 3.84
CA TYR A 132 5.91 0.84 5.13
C TYR A 132 5.46 -0.38 5.94
N LEU A 133 4.65 -1.23 5.31
CA LEU A 133 4.09 -2.41 5.96
C LEU A 133 5.17 -3.44 6.33
N LEU A 134 6.11 -3.73 5.43
CA LEU A 134 7.20 -4.66 5.71
C LEU A 134 8.12 -4.14 6.83
N GLY A 135 8.46 -2.85 6.82
CA GLY A 135 9.24 -2.23 7.90
C GLY A 135 8.58 -2.39 9.28
N ILE A 136 7.24 -2.35 9.34
CA ILE A 136 6.49 -2.64 10.57
C ILE A 136 6.54 -4.13 10.91
N LEU A 137 6.14 -5.00 9.98
CA LEU A 137 5.99 -6.43 10.26
C LEU A 137 7.32 -7.14 10.57
N MET A 138 8.43 -6.63 10.06
CA MET A 138 9.77 -7.16 10.31
C MET A 138 10.31 -6.77 11.69
N ASN A 139 9.70 -5.80 12.37
CA ASN A 139 10.07 -5.46 13.74
C ASN A 139 9.84 -6.68 14.67
N PRO A 140 10.83 -7.08 15.50
CA PRO A 140 10.69 -8.22 16.41
C PRO A 140 9.50 -8.14 17.37
N ALA A 141 9.06 -6.93 17.74
CA ALA A 141 7.88 -6.71 18.58
C ALA A 141 6.56 -7.11 17.90
N ASN A 142 6.55 -7.25 16.57
CA ASN A 142 5.39 -7.62 15.77
C ASN A 142 5.41 -9.07 15.31
N LYS A 143 6.37 -9.88 15.77
CA LYS A 143 6.51 -11.28 15.32
C LYS A 143 5.24 -12.13 15.50
N ASP A 144 4.44 -11.82 16.53
CA ASP A 144 3.22 -12.54 16.89
C ASP A 144 1.96 -11.85 16.34
N GLN A 145 2.10 -10.75 15.58
CA GLN A 145 0.97 -10.11 14.92
C GLN A 145 0.42 -10.99 13.82
N VAL A 146 -0.91 -11.14 13.80
CA VAL A 146 -1.60 -11.83 12.71
C VAL A 146 -2.21 -10.78 11.79
N LEU A 147 -1.54 -10.53 10.67
CA LEU A 147 -2.02 -9.64 9.61
C LEU A 147 -1.71 -10.25 8.23
N PRO A 148 -2.66 -10.96 7.60
CA PRO A 148 -2.43 -11.57 6.30
C PRO A 148 -2.18 -10.51 5.23
N LEU A 149 -1.11 -10.69 4.47
CA LEU A 149 -0.72 -9.82 3.36
C LEU A 149 -0.60 -10.66 2.08
N ILE A 150 -1.38 -10.30 1.06
CA ILE A 150 -1.39 -10.98 -0.24
C ILE A 150 -1.05 -9.98 -1.35
N LEU A 151 -0.02 -10.30 -2.11
CA LEU A 151 0.30 -9.63 -3.37
C LEU A 151 -0.38 -10.40 -4.50
N THR A 152 -1.11 -9.73 -5.37
CA THR A 152 -1.93 -10.42 -6.37
C THR A 152 -2.23 -9.60 -7.62
N GLY A 153 -2.35 -10.27 -8.76
CA GLY A 153 -2.72 -9.65 -10.01
C GLY A 153 -3.06 -10.69 -11.08
N PRO A 154 -3.43 -10.23 -12.29
CA PRO A 154 -3.72 -11.13 -13.40
C PRO A 154 -2.43 -11.83 -13.88
N LYS A 155 -2.56 -12.82 -14.76
CA LYS A 155 -1.43 -13.62 -15.25
C LYS A 155 -0.29 -12.76 -15.82
N GLU A 156 -0.62 -11.67 -16.50
CA GLU A 156 0.34 -10.73 -17.12
C GLU A 156 1.18 -9.98 -16.08
N SER A 157 0.76 -9.93 -14.82
CA SER A 157 1.51 -9.29 -13.73
C SER A 157 2.57 -10.20 -13.08
N ALA A 158 2.75 -11.44 -13.57
CA ALA A 158 3.72 -12.37 -13.01
C ALA A 158 5.16 -11.80 -13.00
N ASP A 159 5.58 -11.17 -14.10
CA ASP A 159 6.90 -10.54 -14.18
C ASP A 159 7.02 -9.30 -13.30
N TYR A 160 5.95 -8.50 -13.17
CA TYR A 160 5.90 -7.38 -12.24
C TYR A 160 6.16 -7.84 -10.80
N PHE A 161 5.45 -8.89 -10.36
CA PHE A 161 5.61 -9.41 -9.00
C PHE A 161 6.96 -10.11 -8.79
N ARG A 162 7.53 -10.73 -9.83
CA ARG A 162 8.89 -11.27 -9.76
C ARG A 162 9.92 -10.17 -9.50
N VAL A 163 9.88 -9.07 -10.26
CA VAL A 163 10.81 -7.94 -10.07
C VAL A 163 10.62 -7.28 -8.70
N LEU A 164 9.37 -7.10 -8.26
CA LEU A 164 9.08 -6.53 -6.94
C LEU A 164 9.55 -7.44 -5.79
N ASP A 165 9.32 -8.74 -5.90
CA ASP A 165 9.76 -9.74 -4.93
C ASP A 165 11.30 -9.83 -4.87
N GLU A 166 11.98 -9.83 -6.02
CA GLU A 166 13.44 -9.76 -6.10
C GLU A 166 13.97 -8.48 -5.45
N PHE A 167 13.34 -7.32 -5.71
CA PHE A 167 13.71 -6.06 -5.06
C PHE A 167 13.58 -6.14 -3.54
N VAL A 168 12.44 -6.63 -3.03
CA VAL A 168 12.20 -6.78 -1.58
C VAL A 168 13.22 -7.74 -0.96
N VAL A 169 13.52 -8.86 -1.60
CA VAL A 169 14.48 -9.85 -1.07
C VAL A 169 15.91 -9.32 -1.11
N HIS A 170 16.30 -8.61 -2.17
CA HIS A 170 17.64 -8.06 -2.29
C HIS A 170 17.90 -6.87 -1.35
N THR A 171 16.84 -6.17 -0.93
CA THR A 171 16.95 -5.02 -0.02
C THR A 171 16.69 -5.41 1.43
N LEU A 172 15.60 -6.11 1.71
CA LEU A 172 15.15 -6.46 3.06
C LEU A 172 15.50 -7.91 3.46
N GLY A 173 16.07 -8.70 2.55
CA GLY A 173 16.44 -10.08 2.80
C GLY A 173 15.29 -11.08 2.67
N GLU A 174 15.66 -12.36 2.57
CA GLU A 174 14.74 -13.49 2.36
C GLU A 174 13.64 -13.58 3.44
N ASN A 175 13.95 -13.15 4.66
CA ASN A 175 13.00 -13.14 5.77
C ASN A 175 11.79 -12.23 5.53
N ALA A 176 11.85 -11.27 4.61
CA ALA A 176 10.69 -10.46 4.23
C ALA A 176 9.56 -11.32 3.64
N ARG A 177 9.88 -12.38 2.87
CA ARG A 177 8.91 -13.28 2.23
C ARG A 177 7.99 -14.01 3.21
N ARG A 178 8.38 -14.17 4.48
CA ARG A 178 7.49 -14.79 5.49
C ARG A 178 6.26 -13.93 5.80
N HIS A 179 6.29 -12.65 5.45
CA HIS A 179 5.24 -11.70 5.77
C HIS A 179 4.21 -11.53 4.65
N TYR A 180 4.44 -12.08 3.45
CA TYR A 180 3.47 -11.98 2.35
C TYR A 180 3.37 -13.26 1.53
N ARG A 181 2.29 -13.37 0.76
CA ARG A 181 2.10 -14.43 -0.24
C ARG A 181 1.75 -13.83 -1.58
N ILE A 182 2.38 -14.30 -2.65
CA ILE A 182 2.04 -13.91 -4.03
C ILE A 182 1.03 -14.92 -4.59
N ILE A 183 -0.11 -14.43 -5.09
CA ILE A 183 -1.15 -15.24 -5.72
C ILE A 183 -1.48 -14.65 -7.08
N ILE A 184 -1.14 -15.36 -8.15
CA ILE A 184 -1.34 -14.90 -9.54
C ILE A 184 -2.61 -15.55 -10.12
N ASP A 185 -3.45 -14.72 -10.74
CA ASP A 185 -4.62 -15.12 -11.53
C ASP A 185 -5.70 -15.94 -10.79
N ASP A 186 -5.73 -15.92 -9.45
CA ASP A 186 -6.79 -16.61 -8.66
C ASP A 186 -7.49 -15.67 -7.67
N ALA A 187 -8.45 -14.91 -8.18
CA ALA A 187 -9.23 -13.97 -7.37
C ALA A 187 -10.03 -14.65 -6.25
N ALA A 188 -10.46 -15.90 -6.44
CA ALA A 188 -11.23 -16.63 -5.45
C ALA A 188 -10.35 -17.11 -4.30
N GLU A 189 -9.13 -17.58 -4.60
CA GLU A 189 -8.14 -17.95 -3.58
C GLU A 189 -7.70 -16.75 -2.75
N VAL A 190 -7.47 -15.59 -3.36
CA VAL A 190 -7.15 -14.34 -2.62
C VAL A 190 -8.20 -14.06 -1.54
N ALA A 191 -9.47 -14.00 -1.92
CA ALA A 191 -10.56 -13.71 -0.99
C ALA A 191 -10.78 -14.85 0.01
N ARG A 192 -10.55 -16.10 -0.39
CA ARG A 192 -10.65 -17.29 0.48
C ARG A 192 -9.60 -17.25 1.58
N GLN A 193 -8.36 -16.89 1.24
CA GLN A 193 -7.27 -16.76 2.21
C GLN A 193 -7.53 -15.62 3.20
N MET A 194 -8.02 -14.46 2.73
CA MET A 194 -8.45 -13.38 3.62
C MET A 194 -9.56 -13.84 4.57
N LYS A 195 -10.63 -14.46 4.06
CA LYS A 195 -11.73 -14.94 4.91
C LYS A 195 -11.29 -15.98 5.93
N LYS A 196 -10.40 -16.91 5.56
CA LYS A 196 -9.82 -17.92 6.47
C LYS A 196 -8.97 -17.30 7.57
N SER A 197 -8.38 -16.14 7.32
CA SER A 197 -7.50 -15.46 8.27
C SER A 197 -8.27 -14.61 9.30
N MET A 198 -9.49 -14.16 9.00
CA MET A 198 -10.27 -13.34 9.93
C MET A 198 -10.48 -13.97 11.32
N PRO A 199 -10.78 -15.28 11.46
CA PRO A 199 -10.81 -15.93 12.78
C PRO A 199 -9.45 -15.89 13.51
N LEU A 200 -8.33 -16.03 12.79
CA LEU A 200 -6.98 -15.96 13.37
C LEU A 200 -6.67 -14.55 13.88
N VAL A 201 -7.06 -13.53 13.11
CA VAL A 201 -6.95 -12.12 13.55
C VAL A 201 -7.80 -11.91 14.80
N LYS A 202 -9.04 -12.41 14.81
CA LYS A 202 -9.94 -12.31 15.97
C LYS A 202 -9.34 -12.95 17.22
N GLU A 203 -8.76 -14.14 17.07
CA GLU A 203 -8.09 -14.86 18.15
C GLU A 203 -6.85 -14.08 18.64
N ASN A 204 -5.99 -13.62 17.74
CA ASN A 204 -4.83 -12.82 18.08
C ASN A 204 -5.17 -11.55 18.87
N ARG A 205 -6.22 -10.80 18.46
CA ARG A 205 -6.71 -9.64 19.23
C ARG A 205 -7.28 -10.03 20.59
N ARG A 206 -8.00 -11.16 20.67
CA ARG A 206 -8.55 -11.66 21.94
C ARG A 206 -7.44 -12.04 22.91
N ASP A 207 -6.43 -12.76 22.44
CA ASP A 207 -5.33 -13.28 23.26
C ASP A 207 -4.43 -12.17 23.79
N THR A 208 -4.40 -11.02 23.10
CA THR A 208 -3.64 -9.81 23.51
C THR A 208 -4.50 -8.78 24.26
N GLY A 209 -5.81 -8.99 24.39
CA GLY A 209 -6.75 -8.01 24.96
C GLY A 209 -6.93 -6.76 24.10
N ASP A 210 -6.59 -6.82 22.81
CA ASP A 210 -6.64 -5.71 21.87
C ASP A 210 -8.04 -5.56 21.23
N ALA A 211 -8.32 -4.40 20.64
CA ALA A 211 -9.56 -4.14 19.94
C ALA A 211 -9.59 -4.82 18.56
N TYR A 212 -10.79 -5.23 18.13
CA TYR A 212 -10.97 -5.72 16.76
C TYR A 212 -10.82 -4.57 15.75
N SER A 213 -11.56 -3.48 15.94
CA SER A 213 -11.62 -2.36 14.99
C SER A 213 -10.36 -1.48 14.91
N PHE A 214 -9.40 -1.65 15.82
CA PHE A 214 -8.15 -0.86 15.84
C PHE A 214 -7.04 -1.66 16.53
N ASN A 215 -5.98 -1.97 15.80
CA ASN A 215 -4.85 -2.75 16.29
C ASN A 215 -3.88 -1.88 17.11
N TRP A 216 -4.08 -1.78 18.42
CA TRP A 216 -3.19 -1.02 19.31
C TRP A 216 -1.87 -1.73 19.55
N SER A 217 -1.89 -3.05 19.58
CA SER A 217 -0.72 -3.89 19.89
C SER A 217 0.36 -3.84 18.81
N MET A 218 0.00 -3.50 17.56
CA MET A 218 0.97 -3.30 16.47
C MET A 218 1.97 -2.20 16.84
N ARG A 219 3.26 -2.55 16.92
CA ARG A 219 4.34 -1.59 17.19
C ARG A 219 4.76 -0.92 15.89
N ILE A 220 4.53 0.38 15.78
CA ILE A 220 5.02 1.20 14.67
C ILE A 220 6.15 2.07 15.22
N ALA A 221 7.33 2.03 14.60
CA ALA A 221 8.48 2.81 15.03
C ALA A 221 8.27 4.32 14.73
N PRO A 222 8.80 5.24 15.54
CA PRO A 222 8.67 6.68 15.30
C PRO A 222 9.14 7.10 13.90
N ASP A 223 10.18 6.47 13.36
CA ASP A 223 10.70 6.75 12.01
C ASP A 223 9.68 6.53 10.89
N LEU A 224 8.68 5.67 11.13
CA LEU A 224 7.58 5.42 10.21
C LEU A 224 6.40 6.38 10.45
N GLN A 225 6.34 7.05 11.59
CA GLN A 225 5.25 7.98 11.96
C GLN A 225 5.60 9.45 11.72
N MET A 226 6.89 9.78 11.73
CA MET A 226 7.36 11.15 11.49
C MET A 226 7.10 11.57 10.04
N PRO A 227 6.44 12.72 9.81
CA PRO A 227 6.29 13.28 8.48
C PRO A 227 7.62 13.45 7.78
N PHE A 228 7.70 13.03 6.52
CA PHE A 228 8.89 13.23 5.70
C PHE A 228 8.65 14.37 4.69
N GLU A 229 9.49 15.40 4.76
CA GLU A 229 9.52 16.48 3.78
C GLU A 229 10.53 16.16 2.67
N PRO A 230 10.09 15.95 1.41
CA PRO A 230 10.98 15.54 0.33
C PRO A 230 11.70 16.74 -0.30
N SER A 231 12.69 17.29 0.40
CA SER A 231 13.65 18.24 -0.18
C SER A 231 14.82 17.51 -0.84
N HIS A 232 15.57 18.16 -1.74
CA HIS A 232 16.78 17.59 -2.33
C HIS A 232 17.81 17.16 -1.29
N GLU A 233 17.95 17.94 -0.21
CA GLU A 233 18.82 17.61 0.92
C GLU A 233 18.35 16.35 1.64
N ASN A 234 17.07 16.28 2.00
CA ASN A 234 16.52 15.13 2.72
C ASN A 234 16.58 13.85 1.89
N MET A 235 16.31 13.94 0.58
CA MET A 235 16.39 12.81 -0.35
C MET A 235 17.83 12.32 -0.52
N ALA A 236 18.81 13.23 -0.59
CA ALA A 236 20.23 12.88 -0.69
C ALA A 236 20.81 12.27 0.60
N ASN A 237 20.22 12.60 1.76
CA ASN A 237 20.67 12.15 3.07
C ASN A 237 20.04 10.82 3.54
N LEU A 238 19.20 10.18 2.73
CA LEU A 238 18.63 8.86 3.05
C LEU A 238 19.74 7.81 3.16
N LYS A 239 19.66 6.94 4.18
CA LYS A 239 20.65 5.89 4.40
C LYS A 239 20.21 4.64 3.65
N LEU A 240 20.56 4.56 2.38
CA LEU A 240 20.17 3.42 1.52
C LEU A 240 21.32 2.40 1.41
N TYR A 241 21.80 1.93 2.56
CA TYR A 241 22.91 0.98 2.69
C TYR A 241 22.46 -0.27 3.47
N PRO A 242 23.06 -1.45 3.23
CA PRO A 242 22.64 -2.70 3.88
C PRO A 242 23.16 -2.85 5.33
N ASP A 243 24.09 -2.02 5.78
CA ASP A 243 24.76 -2.09 7.09
C ASP A 243 23.94 -1.47 8.24
N GLN A 244 22.64 -1.71 8.23
CA GLN A 244 21.69 -1.22 9.22
C GLN A 244 20.58 -2.25 9.48
N PRO A 245 19.81 -2.12 10.58
CA PRO A 245 18.64 -2.97 10.79
C PRO A 245 17.65 -2.85 9.63
N VAL A 246 17.06 -3.97 9.24
CA VAL A 246 16.21 -4.06 8.06
C VAL A 246 14.98 -3.17 8.12
N GLU A 247 14.39 -3.03 9.31
CA GLU A 247 13.26 -2.14 9.57
C GLU A 247 13.61 -0.66 9.39
N VAL A 248 14.89 -0.28 9.59
CA VAL A 248 15.40 1.07 9.36
C VAL A 248 15.64 1.31 7.87
N LEU A 249 16.24 0.35 7.17
CA LEU A 249 16.38 0.40 5.70
C LEU A 249 15.01 0.49 5.02
N ALA A 250 14.02 -0.27 5.47
CA ALA A 250 12.65 -0.20 4.96
C ALA A 250 12.03 1.20 5.16
N ALA A 251 12.31 1.85 6.29
CA ALA A 251 11.82 3.21 6.57
C ALA A 251 12.44 4.25 5.64
N ASP A 252 13.74 4.18 5.35
CA ASP A 252 14.39 5.11 4.42
C ASP A 252 14.04 4.82 2.95
N LEU A 253 13.85 3.55 2.58
CA LEU A 253 13.26 3.19 1.28
C LEU A 253 11.85 3.77 1.14
N ARG A 254 11.00 3.64 2.18
CA ARG A 254 9.66 4.25 2.20
C ARG A 254 9.73 5.76 1.92
N ARG A 255 10.64 6.47 2.60
CA ARG A 255 10.85 7.92 2.40
C ARG A 255 11.30 8.24 0.97
N ALA A 256 12.21 7.45 0.38
CA ALA A 256 12.60 7.60 -1.03
C ALA A 256 11.38 7.50 -1.96
N PHE A 257 10.56 6.46 -1.83
CA PHE A 257 9.36 6.32 -2.66
C PHE A 257 8.33 7.45 -2.41
N SER A 258 8.15 7.87 -1.15
CA SER A 258 7.32 9.03 -0.81
C SER A 258 7.80 10.32 -1.49
N GLY A 259 9.12 10.52 -1.59
CA GLY A 259 9.69 11.65 -2.32
C GLY A 259 9.40 11.61 -3.81
N ILE A 260 9.50 10.42 -4.43
CA ILE A 260 9.15 10.25 -5.85
C ILE A 260 7.65 10.49 -6.09
N VAL A 261 6.77 10.03 -5.19
CA VAL A 261 5.34 10.37 -5.22
C VAL A 261 5.16 11.88 -5.17
N ALA A 262 5.80 12.56 -4.22
CA ALA A 262 5.69 14.01 -4.07
C ALA A 262 6.16 14.77 -5.32
N GLY A 263 7.32 14.42 -5.87
CA GLY A 263 7.85 15.03 -7.09
C GLY A 263 6.99 14.79 -8.35
N ASN A 264 6.15 13.75 -8.35
CA ASN A 264 5.29 13.42 -9.49
C ASN A 264 3.91 14.10 -9.41
N VAL A 265 3.30 14.21 -8.23
CA VAL A 265 1.88 14.58 -8.12
C VAL A 265 1.56 15.65 -7.08
N LYS A 266 2.49 16.01 -6.19
CA LYS A 266 2.24 17.05 -5.17
C LYS A 266 2.82 18.38 -5.62
N GLU A 267 2.03 19.43 -5.49
CA GLU A 267 2.42 20.78 -5.95
C GLU A 267 3.78 21.24 -5.40
N VAL A 268 4.03 21.02 -4.11
CA VAL A 268 5.31 21.37 -3.47
C VAL A 268 6.50 20.60 -4.05
N GLY A 269 6.31 19.31 -4.36
CA GLY A 269 7.36 18.48 -4.96
C GLY A 269 7.60 18.85 -6.41
N ILE A 270 6.54 19.02 -7.20
CA ILE A 270 6.63 19.43 -8.61
C ILE A 270 7.41 20.75 -8.74
N ARG A 271 7.08 21.77 -7.92
CA ARG A 271 7.81 23.05 -7.93
C ARG A 271 9.30 22.90 -7.59
N ALA A 272 9.63 22.07 -6.59
CA ALA A 272 11.03 21.82 -6.24
C ALA A 272 11.80 21.15 -7.39
N ILE A 273 11.15 20.26 -8.14
CA ILE A 273 11.75 19.61 -9.32
C ILE A 273 11.93 20.60 -10.48
N GLU A 274 10.96 21.50 -10.70
CA GLU A 274 11.06 22.56 -11.72
C GLU A 274 12.18 23.55 -11.42
N GLU A 275 12.39 23.89 -10.14
CA GLU A 275 13.39 24.88 -9.72
C GLU A 275 14.81 24.31 -9.60
N PHE A 276 14.96 23.12 -9.01
CA PHE A 276 16.27 22.55 -8.65
C PHE A 276 16.65 21.29 -9.43
N GLY A 277 15.77 20.79 -10.31
CA GLY A 277 15.97 19.56 -11.06
C GLY A 277 15.60 18.29 -10.27
N PRO A 278 15.89 17.09 -10.80
CA PRO A 278 15.49 15.83 -10.18
C PRO A 278 16.17 15.57 -8.82
N TYR A 279 15.47 14.84 -7.93
CA TYR A 279 16.06 14.35 -6.69
C TYR A 279 17.22 13.41 -6.97
N LYS A 280 18.36 13.60 -6.29
CA LYS A 280 19.51 12.68 -6.36
C LYS A 280 19.42 11.67 -5.24
N ILE A 281 19.23 10.40 -5.59
CA ILE A 281 19.11 9.31 -4.61
C ILE A 281 20.40 8.49 -4.66
N ASN A 282 21.08 8.39 -3.52
CA ASN A 282 22.37 7.73 -3.37
C ASN A 282 22.29 6.60 -2.33
N GLY A 283 23.16 5.61 -2.45
CA GLY A 283 23.20 4.48 -1.53
C GLY A 283 24.21 3.41 -1.93
N ASP A 284 24.04 2.21 -1.39
CA ASP A 284 24.78 1.03 -1.83
C ASP A 284 24.53 0.74 -3.31
N LYS A 285 25.59 0.37 -4.03
CA LYS A 285 25.55 0.20 -5.49
C LYS A 285 24.52 -0.84 -5.95
N GLU A 286 24.39 -1.95 -5.23
CA GLU A 286 23.44 -2.99 -5.61
C GLU A 286 22.01 -2.58 -5.24
N ILE A 287 21.79 -1.93 -4.09
CA ILE A 287 20.47 -1.37 -3.73
C ILE A 287 20.03 -0.33 -4.77
N MET A 288 20.91 0.59 -5.16
CA MET A 288 20.64 1.62 -6.17
C MET A 288 20.30 0.98 -7.52
N ARG A 289 21.11 0.01 -7.98
CA ARG A 289 20.84 -0.71 -9.23
C ARG A 289 19.47 -1.40 -9.22
N ARG A 290 19.11 -2.06 -8.13
CA ARG A 290 17.80 -2.74 -7.99
C ARG A 290 16.64 -1.75 -7.93
N MET A 291 16.83 -0.60 -7.28
CA MET A 291 15.84 0.47 -7.27
C MET A 291 15.63 1.05 -8.66
N ASP A 292 16.71 1.28 -9.42
CA ASP A 292 16.62 1.78 -10.80
C ASP A 292 15.91 0.77 -11.71
N ASP A 293 16.27 -0.52 -11.65
CA ASP A 293 15.58 -1.60 -12.39
C ASP A 293 14.06 -1.61 -12.11
N LEU A 294 13.67 -1.49 -10.83
CA LEU A 294 12.27 -1.45 -10.41
C LEU A 294 11.55 -0.20 -10.95
N LEU A 295 12.15 0.98 -10.79
CA LEU A 295 11.57 2.25 -11.21
C LEU A 295 11.45 2.34 -12.74
N GLN A 296 12.44 1.87 -13.50
CA GLN A 296 12.36 1.73 -14.95
C GLN A 296 11.22 0.80 -15.37
N GLY A 297 11.02 -0.31 -14.64
CA GLY A 297 9.87 -1.19 -14.81
C GLY A 297 8.53 -0.47 -14.64
N PHE A 298 8.41 0.42 -13.64
CA PHE A 298 7.21 1.24 -13.44
C PHE A 298 6.99 2.24 -14.57
N VAL A 299 8.06 2.87 -15.10
CA VAL A 299 7.97 3.78 -16.24
C VAL A 299 7.52 3.05 -17.51
N ALA A 300 8.16 1.91 -17.83
CA ALA A 300 7.87 1.11 -19.02
C ALA A 300 6.43 0.55 -19.02
N GLN A 301 5.87 0.29 -17.84
CA GLN A 301 4.51 -0.20 -17.67
C GLN A 301 3.48 0.93 -17.47
N HIS A 302 3.87 2.20 -17.70
CA HIS A 302 3.01 3.38 -17.56
C HIS A 302 2.36 3.55 -16.17
N ARG A 303 3.09 3.20 -15.10
CA ARG A 303 2.59 3.26 -13.72
C ARG A 303 2.88 4.57 -12.98
N MET A 304 3.71 5.44 -13.56
CA MET A 304 4.13 6.71 -12.94
C MET A 304 3.16 7.86 -13.21
N LYS A 305 2.38 7.78 -14.30
CA LYS A 305 1.49 8.85 -14.76
C LYS A 305 0.35 8.26 -15.58
N LEU A 306 -0.84 8.88 -15.52
CA LEU A 306 -1.94 8.55 -16.42
C LEU A 306 -1.55 8.76 -17.90
N PRO A 307 -2.14 8.00 -18.84
CA PRO A 307 -1.87 8.15 -20.27
C PRO A 307 -2.10 9.59 -20.77
N GLY A 308 -1.28 10.04 -21.73
CA GLY A 308 -1.48 11.31 -22.45
C GLY A 308 -0.21 12.14 -22.67
N SER A 309 0.88 11.89 -21.93
CA SER A 309 2.18 12.54 -22.14
C SER A 309 3.31 11.62 -21.70
N ALA A 310 4.52 11.85 -22.22
CA ALA A 310 5.72 11.16 -21.76
C ALA A 310 5.99 11.48 -20.28
N TYR A 311 6.41 10.47 -19.52
CA TYR A 311 6.86 10.65 -18.15
C TYR A 311 8.33 11.09 -18.15
N ILE A 312 8.63 12.18 -17.43
CA ILE A 312 9.99 12.63 -17.16
C ILE A 312 10.27 12.32 -15.68
N PRO A 313 11.26 11.47 -15.36
CA PRO A 313 11.58 11.14 -13.98
C PRO A 313 11.88 12.38 -13.12
N CYS A 314 11.26 12.46 -11.95
CA CYS A 314 11.57 13.47 -10.92
C CYS A 314 12.77 13.07 -10.04
N TYR A 315 13.48 12.01 -10.41
CA TYR A 315 14.56 11.41 -9.67
C TYR A 315 15.70 11.01 -10.60
N GLU A 316 16.89 10.89 -10.04
CA GLU A 316 18.07 10.29 -10.64
C GLU A 316 18.73 9.38 -9.60
N ILE A 317 18.88 8.11 -9.96
CA ILE A 317 19.62 7.14 -9.15
C ILE A 317 21.10 7.32 -9.43
N CYS A 318 21.86 7.65 -8.40
CA CYS A 318 23.30 7.82 -8.49
C CYS A 318 23.99 6.47 -8.22
N THR A 319 24.48 5.85 -9.30
CA THR A 319 25.17 4.54 -9.29
C THR A 319 26.67 4.63 -9.16
#